data_AF-A0A935X8B3-F1
#
_entry.id   AF-A0A935X8B3-F1
#
_cell.length_a   1.000
_cell.length_b   1.000
_cell.length_c   1.000
_cell.angle_alpha   90.00
_cell.angle_beta   90.00
_cell.angle_gamma   90.00
#
_symmetry.space_group_name_H-M   'P 1'
#
loop_
_entity.id
_entity.type
_entity.pdbx_description
1 polymer ?
#
loop_
_entity_poly.entity_id
_entity_poly.type
_entity_poly.pdbx_seq_one_letter_code
_entity_poly.pdbx_strand_id
1 'polypeptide(L)'
;MRAIGDEHWMRLFGTLGLDFLASPGDRHTALEILESIQTLSYRIAAIGLEPELARVLPELRQFESPFVAQHLETQRFIEDYRRALSDGSALRHDHLHVLVLLEQCSQVIARIRRNTPSTGVSIALTYLLQRATETIVRIQDLLAVLDPSPGEHRRSGAVRLFKLFVDAECTKTLLRPHFAKNTELLAREITEHAGRTGDHYITNTREEYRWMFRAAFGAGAIVPILAFIKLWLHGLHAAPLVEGILYGLNYALGFVLIQLLHFTVATKQPAMTATRIAAALDASPGQRPRMDDMVELIVRVCRSQFIAIVGNVALAFPLAFFVCLAWSHATGSHVAPPEKAAHLLQDLHPWRSLALFHAAIAGVYLFLSGLVSGYCDNMTVYRRIPERIRALPWLRRLLGDTRTAAIAEYLGNNLGGLAGNVVFGFMLGLTGVIGFNLGLPLDIRHVTFAAANLGIGLEALQGEPFTATLAWIFLGVATIGVVNLLVSFTLALMLAMKARRVPFRYARLLLLPLAGRLFTRPLDFLRPPRDESVSEPSNERSR
;
A
#
# COMPACT_ATOMS: atom_id res chain seq x y z
N MET A 1 -22.60 9.88 22.40
CA MET A 1 -23.60 8.94 21.82
C MET A 1 -23.13 7.48 21.81
N ARG A 2 -21.96 7.14 21.25
CA ARG A 2 -21.49 5.73 21.19
C ARG A 2 -21.19 5.06 22.55
N ALA A 3 -20.98 5.84 23.62
CA ALA A 3 -20.74 5.31 24.97
C ALA A 3 -22.02 4.79 25.66
N ILE A 4 -23.21 5.14 25.16
CA ILE A 4 -24.49 4.70 25.72
C ILE A 4 -24.99 3.52 24.86
N GLY A 5 -25.12 2.34 25.47
CA GLY A 5 -25.60 1.12 24.82
C GLY A 5 -26.99 1.26 24.21
N ASP A 6 -27.27 0.49 23.16
CA ASP A 6 -28.55 0.52 22.42
C ASP A 6 -29.75 0.26 23.33
N GLU A 7 -29.59 -0.60 24.35
CA GLU A 7 -30.62 -0.93 25.34
C GLU A 7 -31.17 0.29 26.09
N HIS A 8 -30.30 1.23 26.47
CA HIS A 8 -30.73 2.45 27.17
C HIS A 8 -31.53 3.38 26.26
N TRP A 9 -31.15 3.46 24.98
CA TRP A 9 -31.89 4.24 23.98
C TRP A 9 -33.22 3.60 23.63
N MET A 10 -33.27 2.27 23.52
CA MET A 10 -34.52 1.53 23.32
C MET A 10 -35.48 1.73 24.49
N ARG A 11 -34.97 1.72 25.73
CA ARG A 11 -35.77 2.02 26.93
C ARG A 11 -36.29 3.45 26.91
N LEU A 12 -35.45 4.42 26.57
CA LEU A 12 -35.85 5.83 26.45
C LEU A 12 -36.95 6.04 25.40
N PHE A 13 -36.76 5.48 24.19
CA PHE A 13 -37.74 5.59 23.10
C PHE A 13 -39.06 4.90 23.48
N GLY A 14 -38.97 3.75 24.16
CA GLY A 14 -40.12 3.07 24.73
C GLY A 14 -40.87 3.90 25.78
N THR A 15 -40.15 4.59 26.69
CA THR A 15 -40.79 5.45 27.71
C THR A 15 -41.40 6.72 27.14
N LEU A 16 -40.81 7.28 26.08
CA LEU A 16 -41.30 8.50 25.43
C LEU A 16 -42.42 8.21 24.41
N GLY A 17 -42.76 6.95 24.16
CA GLY A 17 -43.72 6.58 23.13
C GLY A 17 -43.26 6.96 21.71
N LEU A 18 -41.95 7.09 21.49
CA LEU A 18 -41.35 7.41 20.19
C LEU A 18 -41.35 6.16 19.30
N ASP A 19 -42.53 5.79 18.83
CA ASP A 19 -42.71 4.87 17.72
C ASP A 19 -43.00 5.73 16.49
N PHE A 20 -42.02 5.84 15.59
CA PHE A 20 -41.99 6.74 14.42
C PHE A 20 -43.14 6.50 13.42
N LEU A 21 -44.01 5.51 13.68
CA LEU A 21 -45.17 5.10 12.89
C LEU A 21 -46.50 5.00 13.67
N ALA A 22 -46.58 5.46 14.92
CA ALA A 22 -47.78 5.38 15.78
C ALA A 22 -48.67 6.66 15.86
N SER A 23 -48.23 7.82 15.38
CA SER A 23 -48.92 9.13 15.43
C SER A 23 -49.43 9.61 14.05
N PRO A 24 -50.37 10.58 13.98
CA PRO A 24 -50.95 11.06 12.72
C PRO A 24 -49.96 11.75 11.75
N GLY A 25 -48.83 12.28 12.26
CA GLY A 25 -47.74 12.82 11.44
C GLY A 25 -46.95 11.74 10.67
N ASP A 26 -47.19 10.49 11.00
CA ASP A 26 -46.29 9.39 10.64
C ASP A 26 -46.57 8.82 9.26
N ARG A 27 -47.74 9.14 8.67
CA ARG A 27 -47.99 8.86 7.25
C ARG A 27 -47.02 9.64 6.37
N HIS A 28 -46.71 10.88 6.73
CA HIS A 28 -45.76 11.69 5.97
C HIS A 28 -44.34 11.14 6.11
N THR A 29 -43.91 10.84 7.34
CA THR A 29 -42.61 10.22 7.62
C THR A 29 -42.46 8.86 6.92
N ALA A 30 -43.49 8.02 6.93
CA ALA A 30 -43.47 6.75 6.20
C ALA A 30 -43.30 6.96 4.69
N LEU A 31 -43.99 7.94 4.11
CA LEU A 31 -43.86 8.28 2.69
C LEU A 31 -42.45 8.79 2.34
N GLU A 32 -41.84 9.63 3.18
CA GLU A 32 -40.46 10.10 2.99
C GLU A 32 -39.43 8.96 3.10
N ILE A 33 -39.66 8.01 4.02
CA ILE A 33 -38.81 6.82 4.13
C ILE A 33 -38.96 5.94 2.87
N LEU A 34 -40.18 5.73 2.37
CA LEU A 34 -40.41 4.97 1.13
C LEU A 34 -39.75 5.64 -0.08
N GLU A 35 -39.83 6.96 -0.20
CA GLU A 35 -39.15 7.73 -1.26
C GLU A 35 -37.62 7.64 -1.14
N SER A 36 -37.10 7.65 0.09
CA SER A 36 -35.68 7.43 0.35
C SER A 36 -35.24 6.02 -0.09
N ILE A 37 -36.01 4.98 0.26
CA ILE A 37 -35.77 3.60 -0.17
C ILE A 37 -35.82 3.49 -1.69
N GLN A 38 -36.82 4.11 -2.34
CA GLN A 38 -36.92 4.17 -3.80
C GLN A 38 -35.65 4.73 -4.42
N THR A 39 -35.20 5.90 -3.95
CA THR A 39 -33.98 6.57 -4.43
C THR A 39 -32.73 5.71 -4.23
N LEU A 40 -32.59 5.07 -3.07
CA LEU A 40 -31.45 4.19 -2.78
C LEU A 40 -31.47 2.93 -3.64
N SER A 41 -32.64 2.35 -3.91
CA SER A 41 -32.78 1.17 -4.77
C SER A 41 -32.36 1.47 -6.22
N TYR A 42 -32.70 2.66 -6.75
CA TYR A 42 -32.20 3.12 -8.05
C TYR A 42 -30.67 3.21 -8.08
N ARG A 43 -30.06 3.73 -7.00
CA ARG A 43 -28.59 3.84 -6.91
C ARG A 43 -27.91 2.47 -6.91
N ILE A 44 -28.47 1.48 -6.21
CA ILE A 44 -27.95 0.10 -6.22
C ILE A 44 -28.06 -0.50 -7.62
N ALA A 45 -29.22 -0.36 -8.27
CA ALA A 45 -29.42 -0.84 -9.64
C ALA A 45 -28.44 -0.20 -10.63
N ALA A 46 -28.24 1.12 -10.53
CA ALA A 46 -27.27 1.83 -11.36
C ALA A 46 -25.83 1.32 -11.16
N ILE A 47 -25.40 1.10 -9.91
CA ILE A 47 -24.08 0.50 -9.62
C ILE A 47 -23.96 -0.89 -10.25
N GLY A 48 -25.04 -1.69 -10.20
CA GLY A 48 -25.10 -3.02 -10.81
C GLY A 48 -24.93 -3.03 -12.34
N LEU A 49 -25.17 -1.89 -13.00
CA LEU A 49 -25.06 -1.71 -14.45
C LEU A 49 -23.75 -1.05 -14.88
N GLU A 50 -22.90 -0.64 -13.94
CA GLU A 50 -21.61 0.00 -14.25
C GLU A 50 -20.69 -0.93 -15.07
N PRO A 51 -20.05 -0.44 -16.14
CA PRO A 51 -19.16 -1.24 -16.99
C PRO A 51 -18.01 -1.93 -16.22
N GLU A 52 -17.51 -1.28 -15.17
CA GLU A 52 -16.48 -1.78 -14.26
C GLU A 52 -16.90 -3.10 -13.62
N LEU A 53 -18.16 -3.21 -13.18
CA LEU A 53 -18.70 -4.39 -12.51
C LEU A 53 -18.85 -5.53 -13.52
N ALA A 54 -19.36 -5.23 -14.71
CA ALA A 54 -19.52 -6.19 -15.79
C ALA A 54 -18.18 -6.71 -16.36
N ARG A 55 -17.10 -5.91 -16.30
CA ARG A 55 -15.76 -6.35 -16.72
C ARG A 55 -15.22 -7.45 -15.80
N VAL A 56 -15.49 -7.35 -14.50
CA VAL A 56 -15.00 -8.30 -13.49
C VAL A 56 -15.93 -9.51 -13.35
N LEU A 57 -17.25 -9.31 -13.49
CA LEU A 57 -18.24 -10.39 -13.44
C LEU A 57 -19.16 -10.32 -14.68
N PRO A 58 -18.74 -10.91 -15.81
CA PRO A 58 -19.54 -10.93 -17.04
C PRO A 58 -20.91 -11.61 -16.89
N GLU A 59 -21.06 -12.52 -15.92
CA GLU A 59 -22.32 -13.19 -15.56
C GLU A 59 -23.45 -12.17 -15.28
N LEU A 60 -23.13 -10.98 -14.76
CA LEU A 60 -24.12 -9.91 -14.49
C LEU A 60 -24.76 -9.33 -15.76
N ARG A 61 -24.14 -9.53 -16.93
CA ARG A 61 -24.74 -9.16 -18.23
C ARG A 61 -25.50 -10.31 -18.89
N GLN A 62 -25.20 -11.55 -18.50
CA GLN A 62 -25.78 -12.74 -19.12
C GLN A 62 -27.07 -13.19 -18.43
N PHE A 63 -27.20 -12.94 -17.12
CA PHE A 63 -28.37 -13.29 -16.31
C PHE A 63 -29.02 -12.05 -15.70
N GLU A 64 -30.23 -12.20 -15.13
CA GLU A 64 -30.87 -11.12 -14.37
C GLU A 64 -29.99 -10.73 -13.17
N SER A 65 -29.50 -9.48 -13.20
CA SER A 65 -28.64 -8.94 -12.16
C SER A 65 -29.43 -8.76 -10.85
N PRO A 66 -28.96 -9.28 -9.70
CA PRO A 66 -29.66 -9.11 -8.42
C PRO A 66 -29.79 -7.63 -8.04
N PHE A 67 -28.87 -6.78 -8.53
CA PHE A 67 -28.92 -5.32 -8.34
C PHE A 67 -30.12 -4.67 -9.04
N VAL A 68 -30.56 -5.22 -10.16
CA VAL A 68 -31.75 -4.76 -10.89
C VAL A 68 -33.00 -5.40 -10.31
N ALA A 69 -32.95 -6.71 -10.02
CA ALA A 69 -34.06 -7.45 -9.42
C ALA A 69 -34.50 -6.83 -8.08
N GLN A 70 -33.56 -6.44 -7.20
CA GLN A 70 -33.90 -5.79 -5.93
C GLN A 70 -34.71 -4.51 -6.12
N HIS A 71 -34.46 -3.75 -7.20
CA HIS A 71 -35.20 -2.52 -7.45
C HIS A 71 -36.65 -2.83 -7.84
N LEU A 72 -36.87 -3.82 -8.71
CA LEU A 72 -38.21 -4.22 -9.13
C LEU A 72 -39.05 -4.71 -7.95
N GLU A 73 -38.49 -5.54 -7.07
CA GLU A 73 -39.18 -5.96 -5.85
C GLU A 73 -39.38 -4.82 -4.85
N THR A 74 -38.40 -3.92 -4.72
CA THR A 74 -38.56 -2.73 -3.89
C THR A 74 -39.71 -1.84 -4.38
N GLN A 75 -39.89 -1.68 -5.69
CA GLN A 75 -41.03 -0.92 -6.24
C GLN A 75 -42.36 -1.60 -5.90
N ARG A 76 -42.47 -2.92 -6.05
CA ARG A 76 -43.67 -3.69 -5.69
C ARG A 76 -44.03 -3.50 -4.23
N PHE A 77 -43.05 -3.64 -3.33
CA PHE A 77 -43.22 -3.39 -1.91
C PHE A 77 -43.71 -1.97 -1.61
N ILE A 78 -43.08 -0.95 -2.23
CA ILE A 78 -43.46 0.46 -2.01
C ILE A 78 -44.89 0.75 -2.47
N GLU A 79 -45.29 0.23 -3.63
CA GLU A 79 -46.66 0.41 -4.13
C GLU A 79 -47.70 -0.20 -3.20
N ASP A 80 -47.45 -1.41 -2.71
CA ASP A 80 -48.36 -2.07 -1.77
C ASP A 80 -48.39 -1.39 -0.41
N TYR A 81 -47.25 -0.89 0.07
CA TYR A 81 -47.21 -0.10 1.30
C TYR A 81 -47.99 1.21 1.16
N ARG A 82 -47.87 1.90 0.02
CA ARG A 82 -48.65 3.12 -0.26
C ARG A 82 -50.16 2.85 -0.33
N ARG A 83 -50.58 1.71 -0.91
CA ARG A 83 -51.98 1.27 -0.90
C ARG A 83 -52.47 0.97 0.52
N ALA A 84 -51.69 0.24 1.31
CA ALA A 84 -52.00 -0.06 2.71
C ALA A 84 -52.16 1.23 3.54
N LEU A 85 -51.28 2.22 3.36
CA LEU A 85 -51.37 3.52 4.02
C LEU A 85 -52.59 4.37 3.57
N SER A 86 -53.10 4.15 2.36
CA SER A 86 -54.19 4.95 1.81
C SER A 86 -55.56 4.38 2.14
N ASP A 87 -55.69 3.05 2.05
CA ASP A 87 -56.97 2.35 2.16
C ASP A 87 -57.14 1.63 3.51
N GLY A 88 -56.11 1.65 4.37
CA GLY A 88 -56.09 0.92 5.65
C GLY A 88 -56.06 -0.60 5.49
N SER A 89 -55.72 -1.10 4.29
CA SER A 89 -55.65 -2.52 3.98
C SER A 89 -54.41 -3.18 4.59
N ALA A 90 -54.49 -4.49 4.84
CA ALA A 90 -53.34 -5.25 5.31
C ALA A 90 -52.23 -5.29 4.23
N LEU A 91 -50.98 -5.22 4.67
CA LEU A 91 -49.82 -5.29 3.79
C LEU A 91 -49.78 -6.66 3.08
N ARG A 92 -49.85 -6.67 1.74
CA ARG A 92 -49.95 -7.92 0.95
C ARG A 92 -48.60 -8.61 0.75
N HIS A 93 -47.53 -7.82 0.67
CA HIS A 93 -46.15 -8.30 0.53
C HIS A 93 -45.33 -7.75 1.69
N ASP A 94 -44.56 -8.62 2.35
CA ASP A 94 -43.60 -8.19 3.36
C ASP A 94 -42.30 -7.66 2.72
N HIS A 95 -41.44 -7.07 3.54
CA HIS A 95 -40.13 -6.58 3.11
C HIS A 95 -39.07 -7.70 3.00
N LEU A 96 -39.40 -8.96 3.33
CA LEU A 96 -38.42 -10.06 3.42
C LEU A 96 -37.86 -10.40 2.04
N HIS A 97 -38.68 -10.37 0.99
CA HIS A 97 -38.21 -10.58 -0.39
C HIS A 97 -37.16 -9.54 -0.81
N VAL A 98 -37.35 -8.28 -0.43
CA VAL A 98 -36.37 -7.22 -0.67
C VAL A 98 -35.07 -7.51 0.09
N LEU A 99 -35.14 -7.94 1.35
CA LEU A 99 -33.96 -8.32 2.14
C LEU A 99 -33.18 -9.48 1.51
N VAL A 100 -33.87 -10.49 0.98
CA VAL A 100 -33.22 -11.63 0.29
C VAL A 100 -32.43 -11.15 -0.94
N LEU A 101 -32.99 -10.25 -1.75
CA LEU A 101 -32.28 -9.72 -2.93
C LEU A 101 -31.12 -8.79 -2.55
N LEU A 102 -31.26 -8.01 -1.48
CA LEU A 102 -30.16 -7.21 -0.92
C LEU A 102 -29.02 -8.09 -0.38
N GLU A 103 -29.34 -9.23 0.22
CA GLU A 103 -28.36 -10.23 0.64
C GLU A 103 -27.64 -10.85 -0.56
N GLN A 104 -28.37 -11.19 -1.63
CA GLN A 104 -27.75 -11.65 -2.88
C GLN A 104 -26.81 -10.59 -3.49
N CYS A 105 -27.18 -9.31 -3.47
CA CYS A 105 -26.29 -8.22 -3.87
C CYS A 105 -25.01 -8.19 -3.03
N SER A 106 -25.15 -8.37 -1.71
CA SER A 106 -24.02 -8.43 -0.77
C SER A 106 -23.11 -9.64 -1.04
N GLN A 107 -23.68 -10.79 -1.39
CA GLN A 107 -22.94 -12.00 -1.77
C GLN A 107 -22.15 -11.80 -3.07
N VAL A 108 -22.73 -11.11 -4.07
CA VAL A 108 -22.01 -10.75 -5.29
C VAL A 108 -20.84 -9.83 -4.98
N ILE A 109 -21.06 -8.79 -4.17
CA ILE A 109 -19.98 -7.88 -3.72
C ILE A 109 -18.87 -8.67 -3.01
N ALA A 110 -19.24 -9.61 -2.13
CA ALA A 110 -18.30 -10.47 -1.42
C ALA A 110 -17.54 -11.42 -2.36
N ARG A 111 -18.19 -11.97 -3.40
CA ARG A 111 -17.54 -12.78 -4.44
C ARG A 111 -16.52 -11.95 -5.23
N ILE A 112 -16.88 -10.74 -5.64
CA ILE A 112 -15.97 -9.83 -6.35
C ILE A 112 -14.74 -9.52 -5.49
N ARG A 113 -14.94 -9.13 -4.22
CA ARG A 113 -13.85 -8.86 -3.27
C ARG A 113 -12.94 -10.06 -3.03
N ARG A 114 -13.48 -11.28 -3.03
CA ARG A 114 -12.68 -12.52 -2.91
C ARG A 114 -11.83 -12.79 -4.15
N ASN A 115 -12.30 -12.39 -5.33
CA ASN A 115 -11.60 -12.64 -6.60
C ASN A 115 -10.61 -11.52 -6.97
N THR A 116 -10.71 -10.34 -6.36
CA THR A 116 -9.82 -9.18 -6.55
C THR A 116 -8.32 -9.53 -6.65
N PRO A 117 -7.73 -10.38 -5.78
CA PRO A 117 -6.30 -10.71 -5.85
C PRO A 117 -5.87 -11.40 -7.15
N SER A 118 -6.81 -11.99 -7.90
CA SER A 118 -6.56 -12.69 -9.17
C SER A 118 -6.88 -11.85 -10.40
N THR A 119 -7.92 -11.01 -10.32
CA THR A 119 -8.41 -10.22 -11.47
C THR A 119 -7.85 -8.81 -11.50
N GLY A 120 -7.26 -8.33 -10.39
CA GLY A 120 -7.06 -6.91 -10.17
C GLY A 120 -8.37 -6.18 -9.90
N VAL A 121 -8.29 -4.96 -9.40
CA VAL A 121 -9.44 -4.07 -9.19
C VAL A 121 -9.03 -2.63 -9.53
N SER A 122 -9.98 -1.77 -9.90
CA SER A 122 -9.71 -0.33 -9.97
C SER A 122 -10.19 0.36 -8.70
N ILE A 123 -9.56 1.49 -8.39
CA ILE A 123 -10.02 2.42 -7.35
C ILE A 123 -11.51 2.78 -7.53
N ALA A 124 -11.94 2.99 -8.77
CA ALA A 124 -13.34 3.29 -9.09
C ALA A 124 -14.26 2.11 -8.70
N LEU A 125 -13.89 0.88 -9.05
CA LEU A 125 -14.65 -0.32 -8.69
C LEU A 125 -14.67 -0.54 -7.16
N THR A 126 -13.53 -0.37 -6.48
CA THR A 126 -13.45 -0.43 -5.01
C THR A 126 -14.43 0.55 -4.36
N TYR A 127 -14.49 1.79 -4.88
CA TYR A 127 -15.42 2.80 -4.41
C TYR A 127 -16.89 2.43 -4.69
N LEU A 128 -17.20 1.94 -5.89
CA LEU A 128 -18.56 1.48 -6.26
C LEU A 128 -19.04 0.35 -5.34
N LEU A 129 -18.20 -0.66 -5.09
CA LEU A 129 -18.55 -1.78 -4.19
C LEU A 129 -18.77 -1.31 -2.74
N GLN A 130 -17.93 -0.39 -2.26
CA GLN A 130 -18.07 0.18 -0.93
C GLN A 130 -19.37 1.01 -0.82
N ARG A 131 -19.66 1.84 -1.82
CA ARG A 131 -20.89 2.63 -1.88
C ARG A 131 -22.13 1.75 -1.98
N ALA A 132 -22.08 0.66 -2.75
CA ALA A 132 -23.17 -0.32 -2.83
C ALA A 132 -23.42 -0.98 -1.46
N THR A 133 -22.37 -1.44 -0.78
CA THR A 133 -22.48 -2.04 0.56
C THR A 133 -23.14 -1.08 1.55
N GLU A 134 -22.71 0.19 1.57
CA GLU A 134 -23.29 1.21 2.45
C GLU A 134 -24.73 1.56 2.09
N THR A 135 -25.08 1.52 0.80
CA THR A 135 -26.44 1.78 0.35
C THR A 135 -27.37 0.62 0.71
N ILE A 136 -26.90 -0.63 0.60
CA ILE A 136 -27.62 -1.83 1.04
C ILE A 136 -27.96 -1.74 2.53
N VAL A 137 -26.96 -1.47 3.38
CA VAL A 137 -27.17 -1.35 4.83
C VAL A 137 -28.18 -0.24 5.16
N ARG A 138 -28.10 0.90 4.46
CA ARG A 138 -29.09 1.99 4.64
C ARG A 138 -30.51 1.56 4.29
N ILE A 139 -30.70 0.80 3.20
CA ILE A 139 -32.03 0.29 2.86
C ILE A 139 -32.52 -0.69 3.94
N GLN A 140 -31.66 -1.59 4.42
CA GLN A 140 -32.01 -2.53 5.50
C GLN A 140 -32.43 -1.80 6.78
N ASP A 141 -31.69 -0.75 7.18
CA ASP A 141 -32.03 0.06 8.34
C ASP A 141 -33.38 0.79 8.17
N LEU A 142 -33.67 1.32 6.98
CA LEU A 142 -34.95 1.98 6.69
C LEU A 142 -36.12 0.99 6.63
N LEU A 143 -35.93 -0.20 6.06
CA LEU A 143 -36.94 -1.25 6.03
C LEU A 143 -37.28 -1.74 7.45
N ALA A 144 -36.29 -1.83 8.35
CA ALA A 144 -36.51 -2.18 9.75
C ALA A 144 -37.39 -1.15 10.49
N VAL A 145 -37.34 0.13 10.10
CA VAL A 145 -38.22 1.17 10.65
C VAL A 145 -39.65 1.04 10.10
N LEU A 146 -39.81 0.55 8.87
CA LEU A 146 -41.11 0.32 8.22
C LEU A 146 -41.75 -1.04 8.56
N ASP A 147 -41.16 -1.85 9.44
CA ASP A 147 -41.74 -3.15 9.80
C ASP A 147 -43.15 -2.94 10.40
N PRO A 148 -44.21 -3.52 9.81
CA PRO A 148 -45.58 -3.34 10.27
C PRO A 148 -45.84 -3.95 11.65
N SER A 149 -44.96 -4.82 12.16
CA SER A 149 -45.06 -5.41 13.51
C SER A 149 -44.56 -4.42 14.57
N PRO A 150 -45.42 -3.73 15.34
CA PRO A 150 -44.98 -2.84 16.41
C PRO A 150 -44.25 -3.67 17.48
N GLY A 151 -43.02 -3.28 17.83
CA GLY A 151 -42.21 -4.09 18.73
C GLY A 151 -40.78 -3.61 18.94
N GLU A 152 -39.97 -4.51 19.50
CA GLU A 152 -38.56 -4.26 19.78
C GLU A 152 -37.73 -4.05 18.51
N HIS A 153 -38.08 -4.74 17.41
CA HIS A 153 -37.38 -4.64 16.13
C HIS A 153 -37.46 -3.23 15.50
N ARG A 154 -38.67 -2.67 15.42
CA ARG A 154 -38.90 -1.32 14.90
C ARG A 154 -38.20 -0.25 15.75
N ARG A 155 -38.31 -0.35 17.08
CA ARG A 155 -37.62 0.57 18.02
C ARG A 155 -36.10 0.46 17.89
N SER A 156 -35.56 -0.74 17.70
CA SER A 156 -34.15 -0.97 17.47
C SER A 156 -33.67 -0.30 16.17
N GLY A 157 -34.43 -0.44 15.07
CA GLY A 157 -34.16 0.25 13.80
C GLY A 157 -34.17 1.76 13.95
N ALA A 158 -35.16 2.29 14.67
CA ALA A 158 -35.29 3.72 14.90
C ALA A 158 -34.16 4.31 15.76
N VAL A 159 -33.72 3.60 16.80
CA VAL A 159 -32.55 3.98 17.61
C VAL A 159 -31.28 3.99 16.75
N ARG A 160 -31.09 2.99 15.88
CA ARG A 160 -29.95 2.97 14.94
C ARG A 160 -29.97 4.18 14.01
N LEU A 161 -31.13 4.47 13.40
CA LEU A 161 -31.28 5.60 12.49
C LEU A 161 -31.03 6.94 13.19
N PHE A 162 -31.57 7.13 14.41
CA PHE A 162 -31.31 8.30 15.23
C PHE A 162 -29.82 8.49 15.53
N LYS A 163 -29.13 7.43 15.98
CA LYS A 163 -27.68 7.48 16.24
C LYS A 163 -26.91 7.83 14.97
N LEU A 164 -27.31 7.29 13.82
CA LEU A 164 -26.67 7.57 12.53
C LEU A 164 -26.85 9.03 12.12
N PHE A 165 -28.05 9.59 12.27
CA PHE A 165 -28.29 11.01 11.97
C PHE A 165 -27.54 11.95 12.90
N VAL A 166 -27.49 11.67 14.20
CA VAL A 166 -26.71 12.49 15.14
C VAL A 166 -25.22 12.41 14.82
N ASP A 167 -24.68 11.22 14.52
CA ASP A 167 -23.28 11.07 14.11
C ASP A 167 -23.00 11.84 12.82
N ALA A 168 -23.89 11.77 11.83
CA ALA A 168 -23.77 12.50 10.58
C ALA A 168 -23.81 14.02 10.78
N GLU A 169 -24.76 14.53 11.58
CA GLU A 169 -24.91 15.96 11.84
C GLU A 169 -23.73 16.53 12.63
N CYS A 170 -23.23 15.80 13.63
CA CYS A 170 -22.05 16.18 14.39
C CYS A 170 -20.74 16.10 13.58
N THR A 171 -20.70 15.32 12.50
CA THR A 171 -19.49 15.10 11.69
C THR A 171 -19.53 15.77 10.31
N LYS A 172 -20.61 16.48 9.96
CA LYS A 172 -20.84 17.02 8.60
C LYS A 172 -19.74 17.94 8.06
N THR A 173 -19.02 18.66 8.93
CA THR A 173 -17.92 19.57 8.54
C THR A 173 -16.54 18.92 8.70
N LEU A 174 -16.46 17.72 9.25
CA LEU A 174 -15.20 17.03 9.48
C LEU A 174 -14.75 16.30 8.21
N LEU A 175 -13.71 16.81 7.57
CA LEU A 175 -13.11 16.15 6.40
C LEU A 175 -12.23 14.94 6.77
N ARG A 176 -11.72 14.91 8.00
CA ARG A 176 -10.78 13.88 8.48
C ARG A 176 -11.33 12.45 8.36
N PRO A 177 -12.59 12.14 8.74
CA PRO A 177 -13.17 10.80 8.53
C PRO A 177 -13.25 10.40 7.06
N HIS A 178 -13.58 11.34 6.17
CA HIS A 178 -13.66 11.08 4.73
C HIS A 178 -12.28 10.77 4.13
N PHE A 179 -11.26 11.57 4.45
CA PHE A 179 -9.89 11.27 4.04
C PHE A 179 -9.43 9.93 4.61
N ALA A 180 -9.69 9.66 5.89
CA ALA A 180 -9.29 8.40 6.51
C ALA A 180 -9.88 7.19 5.79
N LYS A 181 -11.17 7.23 5.46
CA LYS A 181 -11.90 6.16 4.76
C LYS A 181 -11.43 5.96 3.31
N ASN A 182 -11.24 7.05 2.57
CA ASN A 182 -10.74 6.96 1.19
C ASN A 182 -9.28 6.48 1.13
N THR A 183 -8.43 6.98 2.02
CA THR A 183 -7.05 6.50 2.14
C THR A 183 -7.01 5.04 2.56
N GLU A 184 -7.93 4.57 3.40
CA GLU A 184 -8.03 3.15 3.80
C GLU A 184 -8.38 2.25 2.61
N LEU A 185 -9.35 2.64 1.77
CA LEU A 185 -9.72 1.89 0.57
C LEU A 185 -8.55 1.79 -0.42
N LEU A 186 -7.88 2.93 -0.69
CA LEU A 186 -6.70 2.97 -1.54
C LEU A 186 -5.55 2.15 -0.96
N ALA A 187 -5.31 2.28 0.35
CA ALA A 187 -4.29 1.53 1.06
C ALA A 187 -4.52 0.03 0.86
N ARG A 188 -5.75 -0.44 1.07
CA ARG A 188 -6.13 -1.84 0.93
C ARG A 188 -5.87 -2.40 -0.45
N GLU A 189 -6.29 -1.68 -1.49
CA GLU A 189 -6.06 -2.10 -2.88
C GLU A 189 -4.57 -2.19 -3.22
N ILE A 190 -3.79 -1.18 -2.83
CA ILE A 190 -2.34 -1.15 -3.09
C ILE A 190 -1.63 -2.26 -2.30
N THR A 191 -2.02 -2.49 -1.03
CA THR A 191 -1.36 -3.51 -0.20
C THR A 191 -1.72 -4.94 -0.59
N GLU A 192 -2.95 -5.23 -1.01
CA GLU A 192 -3.33 -6.57 -1.47
C GLU A 192 -2.55 -7.00 -2.73
N HIS A 193 -2.29 -6.07 -3.66
CA HIS A 193 -1.58 -6.36 -4.90
C HIS A 193 -0.07 -6.22 -4.83
N ALA A 194 0.44 -5.34 -3.95
CA ALA A 194 1.87 -5.27 -3.69
C ALA A 194 2.37 -6.69 -3.37
N GLY A 195 1.76 -7.39 -2.40
CA GLY A 195 2.20 -8.68 -1.83
C GLY A 195 2.56 -9.85 -2.77
N ARG A 196 2.17 -9.84 -4.06
CA ARG A 196 2.46 -10.95 -5.02
C ARG A 196 3.83 -10.88 -5.69
N THR A 197 4.38 -9.68 -5.90
CA THR A 197 5.58 -9.50 -6.76
C THR A 197 6.91 -9.58 -6.01
N GLY A 198 6.90 -9.85 -4.69
CA GLY A 198 8.06 -9.67 -3.82
C GLY A 198 8.53 -10.92 -3.06
N ASP A 199 8.01 -12.09 -3.39
CA ASP A 199 8.36 -13.36 -2.73
C ASP A 199 9.84 -13.71 -2.93
N HIS A 200 10.37 -13.41 -4.11
CA HIS A 200 11.76 -13.67 -4.49
C HIS A 200 12.78 -12.80 -3.74
N TYR A 201 12.31 -11.89 -2.89
CA TYR A 201 13.14 -10.92 -2.20
C TYR A 201 13.32 -11.21 -0.70
N ILE A 202 12.60 -12.20 -0.15
CA ILE A 202 12.76 -12.68 1.23
C ILE A 202 13.60 -13.97 1.21
N THR A 203 14.65 -14.01 2.02
CA THR A 203 15.57 -15.15 2.08
C THR A 203 15.17 -16.13 3.19
N ASN A 204 14.74 -17.31 2.77
CA ASN A 204 14.35 -18.45 3.59
C ASN A 204 15.47 -19.47 3.74
N THR A 205 16.37 -19.59 2.76
CA THR A 205 17.51 -20.54 2.81
C THR A 205 18.88 -19.85 2.80
N ARG A 206 19.92 -20.59 3.19
CA ARG A 206 21.31 -20.08 3.12
C ARG A 206 21.77 -19.79 1.71
N GLU A 207 21.24 -20.52 0.73
CA GLU A 207 21.53 -20.32 -0.68
C GLU A 207 20.91 -19.01 -1.18
N GLU A 208 19.64 -18.77 -0.87
CA GLU A 208 18.96 -17.51 -1.19
C GLU A 208 19.65 -16.31 -0.53
N TYR A 209 20.15 -16.46 0.70
CA TYR A 209 20.95 -15.42 1.37
C TYR A 209 22.25 -15.10 0.62
N ARG A 210 22.97 -16.12 0.14
CA ARG A 210 24.19 -15.94 -0.68
C ARG A 210 23.89 -15.40 -2.06
N TRP A 211 22.76 -15.76 -2.66
CA TRP A 211 22.29 -15.19 -3.92
C TRP A 211 21.96 -13.71 -3.75
N MET A 212 21.21 -13.35 -2.71
CA MET A 212 20.86 -11.96 -2.37
C MET A 212 22.12 -11.09 -2.18
N PHE A 213 23.14 -11.59 -1.48
CA PHE A 213 24.41 -10.90 -1.34
C PHE A 213 25.10 -10.63 -2.68
N ARG A 214 25.17 -11.64 -3.56
CA ARG A 214 25.76 -11.51 -4.92
C ARG A 214 24.97 -10.54 -5.80
N ALA A 215 23.64 -10.61 -5.76
CA ALA A 215 22.77 -9.69 -6.49
C ALA A 215 22.91 -8.24 -5.98
N ALA A 216 23.07 -8.05 -4.67
CA ALA A 216 23.35 -6.75 -4.06
C ALA A 216 24.75 -6.24 -4.42
N PHE A 217 25.75 -7.13 -4.49
CA PHE A 217 27.09 -6.79 -4.96
C PHE A 217 27.04 -6.16 -6.37
N GLY A 218 26.24 -6.73 -7.29
CA GLY A 218 26.04 -6.16 -8.64
C GLY A 218 25.43 -4.75 -8.62
N ALA A 219 24.44 -4.49 -7.75
CA ALA A 219 23.90 -3.13 -7.57
C ALA A 219 24.95 -2.17 -6.98
N GLY A 220 25.76 -2.65 -6.04
CA GLY A 220 26.91 -1.92 -5.48
C GLY A 220 27.97 -1.55 -6.51
N ALA A 221 28.03 -2.23 -7.66
CA ALA A 221 28.94 -1.87 -8.77
C ALA A 221 28.38 -0.70 -9.59
N ILE A 222 27.07 -0.66 -9.79
CA ILE A 222 26.40 0.31 -10.66
C ILE A 222 26.24 1.67 -9.96
N VAL A 223 25.90 1.68 -8.67
CA VAL A 223 25.61 2.93 -7.95
C VAL A 223 26.79 3.93 -7.92
N PRO A 224 28.06 3.51 -7.71
CA PRO A 224 29.21 4.41 -7.85
C PRO A 224 29.30 5.08 -9.22
N ILE A 225 29.01 4.34 -10.29
CA ILE A 225 28.99 4.89 -11.66
C ILE A 225 27.94 6.00 -11.77
N LEU A 226 26.75 5.80 -11.20
CA LEU A 226 25.71 6.82 -11.15
C LEU A 226 26.16 8.05 -10.35
N ALA A 227 26.91 7.87 -9.26
CA ALA A 227 27.47 8.96 -8.47
C ALA A 227 28.51 9.77 -9.25
N PHE A 228 29.39 9.10 -10.01
CA PHE A 228 30.33 9.77 -10.91
C PHE A 228 29.63 10.53 -12.04
N ILE A 229 28.63 9.92 -12.68
CA ILE A 229 27.81 10.62 -13.70
C ILE A 229 27.15 11.84 -13.08
N LYS A 230 26.64 11.76 -11.84
CA LYS A 230 26.05 12.90 -11.13
C LYS A 230 27.09 14.02 -10.93
N LEU A 231 28.30 13.70 -10.48
CA LEU A 231 29.38 14.69 -10.32
C LEU A 231 29.71 15.39 -11.64
N TRP A 232 29.75 14.62 -12.73
CA TRP A 232 29.97 15.16 -14.07
C TRP A 232 28.82 16.07 -14.52
N LEU A 233 27.56 15.64 -14.32
CA LEU A 233 26.36 16.42 -14.62
C LEU A 233 26.30 17.72 -13.81
N HIS A 234 26.73 17.71 -12.54
CA HIS A 234 26.83 18.90 -11.71
C HIS A 234 27.80 19.93 -12.31
N GLY A 235 28.92 19.45 -12.86
CA GLY A 235 29.93 20.27 -13.52
C GLY A 235 29.45 20.95 -14.81
N LEU A 236 28.30 20.57 -15.36
CA LEU A 236 27.69 21.25 -16.52
C LEU A 236 27.04 22.59 -16.15
N HIS A 237 26.86 22.90 -14.85
CA HIS A 237 26.26 24.15 -14.36
C HIS A 237 24.91 24.49 -15.04
N ALA A 238 24.09 23.47 -15.29
CA ALA A 238 22.76 23.64 -15.87
C ALA A 238 21.82 24.39 -14.90
N ALA A 239 20.72 24.94 -15.42
CA ALA A 239 19.69 25.54 -14.56
C ALA A 239 19.14 24.50 -13.55
N PRO A 240 18.78 24.88 -12.31
CA PRO A 240 18.42 23.93 -11.24
C PRO A 240 17.37 22.89 -11.64
N LEU A 241 16.32 23.30 -12.36
CA LEU A 241 15.29 22.37 -12.83
C LEU A 241 15.84 21.35 -13.84
N VAL A 242 16.69 21.78 -14.76
CA VAL A 242 17.32 20.90 -15.76
C VAL A 242 18.28 19.93 -15.07
N GLU A 243 19.07 20.42 -14.12
CA GLU A 243 19.96 19.61 -13.30
C GLU A 243 19.19 18.51 -12.54
N GLY A 244 18.08 18.87 -11.87
CA GLY A 244 17.23 17.90 -11.18
C GLY A 244 16.59 16.85 -12.10
N ILE A 245 16.20 17.24 -13.32
CA ILE A 245 15.70 16.31 -14.34
C ILE A 245 16.82 15.36 -14.80
N LEU A 246 18.02 15.88 -15.05
CA LEU A 246 19.17 15.07 -15.47
C LEU A 246 19.60 14.09 -14.38
N TYR A 247 19.62 14.52 -13.11
CA TYR A 247 19.82 13.62 -11.97
C TYR A 247 18.72 12.57 -11.88
N GLY A 248 17.46 12.99 -12.03
CA GLY A 248 16.31 12.09 -12.02
C GLY A 248 16.42 11.01 -13.10
N LEU A 249 16.81 11.40 -14.32
CA LEU A 249 16.99 10.48 -15.44
C LEU A 249 18.18 9.54 -15.22
N ASN A 250 19.33 10.05 -14.75
CA ASN A 250 20.50 9.23 -14.41
C ASN A 250 20.14 8.14 -13.40
N TYR A 251 19.46 8.53 -12.30
CA TYR A 251 19.06 7.57 -11.28
C TYR A 251 17.96 6.62 -11.76
N ALA A 252 16.95 7.11 -12.47
CA ALA A 252 15.87 6.27 -13.01
C ALA A 252 16.43 5.20 -13.95
N LEU A 253 17.32 5.59 -14.88
CA LEU A 253 18.00 4.66 -15.78
C LEU A 253 18.85 3.64 -15.01
N GLY A 254 19.62 4.12 -14.03
CA GLY A 254 20.43 3.27 -13.17
C GLY A 254 19.62 2.22 -12.39
N PHE A 255 18.51 2.62 -11.77
CA PHE A 255 17.64 1.69 -11.03
C PHE A 255 16.89 0.73 -11.96
N VAL A 256 16.47 1.18 -13.14
CA VAL A 256 15.90 0.30 -14.17
C VAL A 256 16.94 -0.72 -14.64
N LEU A 257 18.20 -0.31 -14.87
CA LEU A 257 19.28 -1.20 -15.25
C LEU A 257 19.57 -2.24 -14.16
N ILE A 258 19.63 -1.82 -12.88
CA ILE A 258 19.81 -2.73 -11.74
C ILE A 258 18.69 -3.79 -11.72
N GLN A 259 17.44 -3.38 -11.95
CA GLN A 259 16.29 -4.30 -12.02
C GLN A 259 16.39 -5.25 -13.22
N LEU A 260 16.75 -4.74 -14.40
CA LEU A 260 16.90 -5.52 -15.64
C LEU A 260 17.97 -6.61 -15.52
N LEU A 261 19.05 -6.32 -14.78
CA LEU A 261 20.13 -7.27 -14.51
C LEU A 261 19.83 -8.21 -13.33
N HIS A 262 18.62 -8.16 -12.77
CA HIS A 262 18.22 -8.91 -11.58
C HIS A 262 19.11 -8.67 -10.35
N PHE A 263 19.78 -7.51 -10.31
CA PHE A 263 20.52 -7.05 -9.14
C PHE A 263 19.56 -6.45 -8.12
N THR A 264 19.96 -6.48 -6.84
CA THR A 264 19.08 -6.07 -5.75
C THR A 264 19.59 -4.81 -5.07
N VAL A 265 18.86 -3.70 -5.22
CA VAL A 265 19.00 -2.59 -4.28
C VAL A 265 18.17 -2.92 -3.05
N ALA A 266 18.79 -2.94 -1.87
CA ALA A 266 18.02 -2.93 -0.63
C ALA A 266 17.05 -1.76 -0.69
N THR A 267 15.72 -1.98 -0.54
CA THR A 267 14.69 -1.01 -0.05
C THR A 267 13.24 -1.09 -0.62
N LYS A 268 12.86 -2.03 -1.50
CA LYS A 268 11.43 -2.19 -1.92
C LYS A 268 10.58 -3.12 -1.03
N GLN A 269 11.23 -3.99 -0.29
CA GLN A 269 10.64 -5.11 0.46
C GLN A 269 9.81 -4.74 1.71
N PRO A 270 10.09 -3.62 2.41
CA PRO A 270 9.36 -3.29 3.63
C PRO A 270 7.84 -3.13 3.43
N ALA A 271 7.43 -2.51 2.31
CA ALA A 271 6.04 -2.37 1.88
C ALA A 271 5.30 -3.70 1.76
N MET A 272 5.99 -4.69 1.19
CA MET A 272 5.46 -6.01 0.87
C MET A 272 5.22 -6.86 2.12
N THR A 273 6.20 -6.84 3.02
CA THR A 273 6.19 -7.69 4.22
C THR A 273 5.11 -7.25 5.19
N ALA A 274 4.90 -5.94 5.30
CA ALA A 274 3.82 -5.35 6.06
C ALA A 274 2.44 -5.92 5.70
N THR A 275 2.19 -6.21 4.42
CA THR A 275 0.90 -6.75 3.94
C THR A 275 0.62 -8.14 4.49
N ARG A 276 1.67 -8.99 4.54
CA ARG A 276 1.62 -10.37 5.06
C ARG A 276 1.48 -10.38 6.57
N ILE A 277 2.24 -9.52 7.26
CA ILE A 277 2.12 -9.31 8.71
C ILE A 277 0.69 -8.89 9.06
N ALA A 278 0.13 -7.94 8.31
CA ALA A 278 -1.23 -7.49 8.51
C ALA A 278 -2.27 -8.58 8.16
N ALA A 279 -2.02 -9.42 7.15
CA ALA A 279 -2.88 -10.56 6.82
C ALA A 279 -2.92 -11.62 7.93
N ALA A 280 -1.77 -11.89 8.55
CA ALA A 280 -1.68 -12.79 9.71
C ALA A 280 -2.39 -12.23 10.95
N LEU A 281 -2.58 -10.91 11.03
CA LEU A 281 -3.37 -10.25 12.09
C LEU A 281 -4.88 -10.27 11.84
N ASP A 282 -5.30 -10.59 10.62
CA ASP A 282 -6.70 -10.64 10.18
C ASP A 282 -7.40 -11.94 10.64
N ALA A 283 -7.14 -12.36 11.89
CA ALA A 283 -7.73 -13.55 12.49
C ALA A 283 -9.22 -13.33 12.80
N SER A 284 -10.04 -14.37 12.64
CA SER A 284 -11.47 -14.33 12.91
C SER A 284 -11.78 -13.83 14.33
N PRO A 285 -12.92 -13.15 14.55
CA PRO A 285 -13.30 -12.62 15.86
C PRO A 285 -13.22 -13.73 16.93
N GLY A 286 -12.30 -13.59 17.89
CA GLY A 286 -12.12 -14.54 19.00
C GLY A 286 -10.80 -15.33 19.02
N GLN A 287 -10.00 -15.33 17.94
CA GLN A 287 -8.67 -15.95 17.95
C GLN A 287 -7.58 -14.91 18.28
N ARG A 288 -6.64 -15.27 19.19
CA ARG A 288 -5.44 -14.45 19.41
C ARG A 288 -4.54 -14.56 18.18
N PRO A 289 -4.06 -13.43 17.61
CA PRO A 289 -3.12 -13.47 16.50
C PRO A 289 -1.84 -14.22 16.90
N ARG A 290 -1.32 -15.05 15.99
CA ARG A 290 -0.06 -15.80 16.17
C ARG A 290 1.12 -14.84 16.09
N MET A 291 1.38 -14.17 17.21
CA MET A 291 2.41 -13.12 17.32
C MET A 291 3.81 -13.64 16.96
N ASP A 292 4.12 -14.91 17.25
CA ASP A 292 5.44 -15.51 17.00
C ASP A 292 5.73 -15.65 15.50
N ASP A 293 4.76 -16.10 14.71
CA ASP A 293 4.88 -16.23 13.24
C ASP A 293 5.17 -14.86 12.60
N MET A 294 4.62 -13.80 13.18
CA MET A 294 4.81 -12.43 12.70
C MET A 294 6.20 -11.89 13.06
N VAL A 295 6.66 -12.12 14.29
CA VAL A 295 8.01 -11.74 14.71
C VAL A 295 9.03 -12.45 13.82
N GLU A 296 8.82 -13.73 13.53
CA GLU A 296 9.67 -14.49 12.62
C GLU A 296 9.68 -13.88 11.21
N LEU A 297 8.53 -13.50 10.66
CA LEU A 297 8.46 -12.83 9.35
C LEU A 297 9.20 -11.48 9.34
N ILE A 298 9.08 -10.67 10.41
CA ILE A 298 9.82 -9.40 10.56
C ILE A 298 11.33 -9.68 10.58
N VAL A 299 11.78 -10.65 11.37
CA VAL A 299 13.20 -11.04 11.47
C VAL A 299 13.74 -11.46 10.11
N ARG A 300 13.01 -12.31 9.37
CA ARG A 300 13.40 -12.75 8.02
C ARG A 300 13.64 -11.58 7.10
N VAL A 301 12.78 -10.57 7.16
CA VAL A 301 12.85 -9.40 6.26
C VAL A 301 13.93 -8.41 6.69
N CYS A 302 14.09 -8.16 7.98
CA CYS A 302 15.23 -7.41 8.49
C CYS A 302 16.56 -8.05 8.05
N ARG A 303 16.65 -9.38 8.12
CA ARG A 303 17.83 -10.13 7.68
C ARG A 303 18.08 -10.02 6.18
N SER A 304 17.06 -10.19 5.33
CA SER A 304 17.20 -10.06 3.88
C SER A 304 17.59 -8.64 3.49
N GLN A 305 17.04 -7.63 4.16
CA GLN A 305 17.40 -6.23 3.95
C GLN A 305 18.82 -5.92 4.44
N PHE A 306 19.23 -6.46 5.59
CA PHE A 306 20.58 -6.30 6.09
C PHE A 306 21.63 -6.80 5.10
N ILE A 307 21.50 -8.04 4.60
CA ILE A 307 22.49 -8.59 3.66
C ILE A 307 22.53 -7.84 2.33
N ALA A 308 21.38 -7.33 1.86
CA ALA A 308 21.34 -6.50 0.66
C ALA A 308 22.04 -5.14 0.88
N ILE A 309 21.85 -4.50 2.04
CA ILE A 309 22.57 -3.26 2.39
C ILE A 309 24.07 -3.53 2.47
N VAL A 310 24.48 -4.58 3.17
CA VAL A 310 25.89 -4.95 3.30
C VAL A 310 26.52 -5.24 1.95
N GLY A 311 25.86 -6.04 1.09
CA GLY A 311 26.36 -6.34 -0.26
C GLY A 311 26.54 -5.08 -1.12
N ASN A 312 25.56 -4.17 -1.09
CA ASN A 312 25.64 -2.89 -1.78
C ASN A 312 26.83 -2.04 -1.30
N VAL A 313 26.96 -1.85 0.01
CA VAL A 313 28.00 -1.01 0.63
C VAL A 313 29.39 -1.62 0.44
N ALA A 314 29.50 -2.94 0.59
CA ALA A 314 30.76 -3.68 0.50
C ALA A 314 31.46 -3.55 -0.85
N LEU A 315 30.72 -3.30 -1.95
CA LEU A 315 31.32 -2.96 -3.24
C LEU A 315 31.30 -1.47 -3.54
N ALA A 316 30.22 -0.76 -3.23
CA ALA A 316 30.08 0.65 -3.61
C ALA A 316 31.17 1.54 -3.03
N PHE A 317 31.52 1.33 -1.75
CA PHE A 317 32.60 2.07 -1.09
C PHE A 317 33.97 1.82 -1.73
N PRO A 318 34.50 0.57 -1.78
CA PRO A 318 35.84 0.34 -2.31
C PRO A 318 35.92 0.64 -3.80
N LEU A 319 34.89 0.33 -4.59
CA LEU A 319 34.90 0.62 -6.02
C LEU A 319 35.03 2.13 -6.28
N ALA A 320 34.24 2.95 -5.58
CA ALA A 320 34.33 4.40 -5.72
C ALA A 320 35.72 4.91 -5.31
N PHE A 321 36.26 4.42 -4.18
CA PHE A 321 37.59 4.78 -3.70
C PHE A 321 38.69 4.41 -4.72
N PHE A 322 38.72 3.17 -5.20
CA PHE A 322 39.75 2.71 -6.13
C PHE A 322 39.66 3.38 -7.51
N VAL A 323 38.45 3.71 -7.97
CA VAL A 323 38.29 4.49 -9.21
C VAL A 323 38.85 5.89 -9.05
N CYS A 324 38.55 6.58 -7.93
CA CYS A 324 39.16 7.88 -7.64
C CYS A 324 40.68 7.78 -7.52
N LEU A 325 41.20 6.74 -6.86
CA LEU A 325 42.64 6.54 -6.66
C LEU A 325 43.35 6.31 -8.01
N ALA A 326 42.78 5.47 -8.87
CA ALA A 326 43.32 5.20 -10.20
C ALA A 326 43.31 6.47 -11.07
N TRP A 327 42.25 7.29 -10.98
CA TRP A 327 42.16 8.56 -11.69
C TRP A 327 43.20 9.57 -11.21
N SER A 328 43.35 9.70 -9.89
CA SER A 328 44.33 10.58 -9.24
C SER A 328 45.75 10.21 -9.64
N HIS A 329 46.07 8.90 -9.63
CA HIS A 329 47.38 8.43 -10.05
C HIS A 329 47.64 8.64 -11.55
N ALA A 330 46.63 8.51 -12.41
CA ALA A 330 46.76 8.64 -13.86
C ALA A 330 46.81 10.09 -14.35
N THR A 331 46.07 11.01 -13.73
CA THR A 331 45.92 12.40 -14.19
C THR A 331 46.61 13.43 -13.31
N GLY A 332 46.99 13.07 -12.08
CA GLY A 332 47.50 14.00 -11.07
C GLY A 332 46.41 14.94 -10.50
N SER A 333 45.13 14.69 -10.81
CA SER A 333 43.99 15.51 -10.38
C SER A 333 42.94 14.65 -9.67
N HIS A 334 42.24 15.22 -8.69
CA HIS A 334 41.16 14.52 -8.00
C HIS A 334 39.86 14.56 -8.81
N VAL A 335 39.10 13.46 -8.81
CA VAL A 335 37.78 13.38 -9.48
C VAL A 335 36.79 14.39 -8.89
N ALA A 336 36.86 14.60 -7.57
CA ALA A 336 36.12 15.64 -6.87
C ALA A 336 37.13 16.63 -6.28
N PRO A 337 36.94 17.95 -6.45
CA PRO A 337 37.78 18.95 -5.79
C PRO A 337 37.81 18.73 -4.26
N PRO A 338 38.93 19.03 -3.57
CA PRO A 338 39.07 18.79 -2.13
C PRO A 338 37.94 19.40 -1.28
N GLU A 339 37.48 20.60 -1.64
CA GLU A 339 36.35 21.26 -0.97
C GLU A 339 35.04 20.46 -1.10
N LYS A 340 34.77 19.94 -2.30
CA LYS A 340 33.58 19.12 -2.55
C LYS A 340 33.68 17.79 -1.82
N ALA A 341 34.86 17.16 -1.79
CA ALA A 341 35.10 15.94 -1.05
C ALA A 341 34.90 16.11 0.45
N ALA A 342 35.41 17.20 1.03
CA ALA A 342 35.19 17.55 2.43
C ALA A 342 33.69 17.74 2.74
N HIS A 343 32.95 18.43 1.86
CA HIS A 343 31.50 18.59 2.01
C HIS A 343 30.76 17.24 1.94
N LEU A 344 31.12 16.36 0.99
CA LEU A 344 30.52 15.03 0.87
C LEU A 344 30.69 14.20 2.15
N LEU A 345 31.84 14.31 2.81
CA LEU A 345 32.12 13.63 4.08
C LEU A 345 31.41 14.27 5.28
N GLN A 346 31.40 15.60 5.36
CA GLN A 346 30.68 16.32 6.42
C GLN A 346 29.19 15.99 6.40
N ASP A 347 28.61 15.88 5.21
CA ASP A 347 27.21 15.52 5.04
C ASP A 347 26.85 14.12 5.57
N LEU A 348 27.82 13.23 5.72
CA LEU A 348 27.61 11.89 6.26
C LEU A 348 27.62 11.86 7.79
N HIS A 349 28.06 12.92 8.46
CA HIS A 349 28.20 12.92 9.91
C HIS A 349 26.82 12.91 10.62
N PRO A 350 26.50 11.88 11.42
CA PRO A 350 25.13 11.63 11.89
C PRO A 350 24.50 12.75 12.72
N TRP A 351 25.32 13.48 13.50
CA TRP A 351 24.84 14.51 14.45
C TRP A 351 25.13 15.96 14.03
N ARG A 352 26.07 16.15 13.09
CA ARG A 352 26.55 17.49 12.69
C ARG A 352 25.96 17.92 11.37
N SER A 353 25.52 16.97 10.56
CA SER A 353 24.72 17.22 9.37
C SER A 353 23.28 16.78 9.59
N LEU A 354 22.42 17.12 8.63
CA LEU A 354 21.05 16.63 8.56
C LEU A 354 20.96 15.19 7.98
N ALA A 355 22.05 14.41 8.03
CA ALA A 355 22.16 13.08 7.43
C ALA A 355 20.96 12.17 7.74
N LEU A 356 20.60 12.05 9.03
CA LEU A 356 19.52 11.17 9.46
C LEU A 356 18.14 11.67 9.02
N PHE A 357 17.94 12.99 8.97
CA PHE A 357 16.72 13.59 8.45
C PHE A 357 16.58 13.33 6.94
N HIS A 358 17.64 13.58 6.17
CA HIS A 358 17.69 13.28 4.73
C HIS A 358 17.60 11.77 4.44
N ALA A 359 18.10 10.92 5.35
CA ALA A 359 17.92 9.47 5.28
C ALA A 359 16.47 9.04 5.53
N ALA A 360 15.75 9.75 6.41
CA ALA A 360 14.33 9.52 6.62
C ALA A 360 13.52 9.89 5.36
N ILE A 361 13.85 11.00 4.69
CA ILE A 361 13.26 11.37 3.39
C ILE A 361 13.47 10.25 2.36
N ALA A 362 14.68 9.71 2.27
CA ALA A 362 14.95 8.55 1.40
C ALA A 362 14.03 7.37 1.75
N GLY A 363 13.89 7.04 3.04
CA GLY A 363 12.98 5.99 3.51
C GLY A 363 11.52 6.20 3.14
N VAL A 364 11.04 7.46 3.16
CA VAL A 364 9.70 7.82 2.67
C VAL A 364 9.58 7.56 1.17
N TYR A 365 10.55 7.95 0.36
CA TYR A 365 10.51 7.72 -1.09
C TYR A 365 10.59 6.25 -1.46
N LEU A 366 11.28 5.44 -0.68
CA LEU A 366 11.31 3.99 -0.85
C LEU A 366 9.95 3.37 -0.59
N PHE A 367 9.28 3.83 0.47
CA PHE A 367 7.89 3.44 0.72
C PHE A 367 6.95 3.88 -0.42
N LEU A 368 7.03 5.14 -0.86
CA LEU A 368 6.18 5.66 -1.93
C LEU A 368 6.43 4.96 -3.27
N SER A 369 7.68 4.66 -3.61
CA SER A 369 8.06 3.85 -4.77
C SER A 369 7.45 2.44 -4.71
N GLY A 370 7.45 1.82 -3.53
CA GLY A 370 6.78 0.54 -3.29
C GLY A 370 5.26 0.60 -3.55
N LEU A 371 4.60 1.70 -3.16
CA LEU A 371 3.17 1.91 -3.45
C LEU A 371 2.90 2.08 -4.94
N VAL A 372 3.73 2.85 -5.63
CA VAL A 372 3.63 3.02 -7.10
C VAL A 372 3.83 1.68 -7.80
N SER A 373 4.80 0.88 -7.37
CA SER A 373 5.01 -0.47 -7.91
C SER A 373 3.76 -1.33 -7.75
N GLY A 374 3.21 -1.43 -6.53
CA GLY A 374 2.00 -2.22 -6.27
C GLY A 374 0.76 -1.73 -7.05
N TYR A 375 0.62 -0.42 -7.20
CA TYR A 375 -0.44 0.18 -8.03
C TYR A 375 -0.28 -0.18 -9.52
N CYS A 376 0.93 -0.09 -10.07
CA CYS A 376 1.20 -0.44 -11.46
C CYS A 376 1.08 -1.95 -11.71
N ASP A 377 1.47 -2.81 -10.77
CA ASP A 377 1.26 -4.26 -10.84
C ASP A 377 -0.25 -4.59 -10.89
N ASN A 378 -1.05 -4.00 -9.99
CA ASN A 378 -2.51 -4.11 -10.03
C ASN A 378 -3.08 -3.64 -11.37
N MET A 379 -2.62 -2.48 -11.86
CA MET A 379 -3.06 -1.92 -13.14
C MET A 379 -2.76 -2.84 -14.32
N THR A 380 -1.63 -3.56 -14.27
CA THR A 380 -1.19 -4.49 -15.31
C THR A 380 -2.14 -5.66 -15.45
N VAL A 381 -2.52 -6.26 -14.31
CA VAL A 381 -3.50 -7.34 -14.24
C VAL A 381 -4.90 -6.82 -14.60
N TYR A 382 -5.36 -5.76 -13.93
CA TYR A 382 -6.72 -5.23 -14.10
C TYR A 382 -7.02 -4.77 -15.54
N ARG A 383 -6.07 -4.11 -16.20
CA ARG A 383 -6.24 -3.62 -17.58
C ARG A 383 -5.86 -4.64 -18.65
N ARG A 384 -5.37 -5.83 -18.27
CA ARG A 384 -4.89 -6.85 -19.20
C ARG A 384 -3.84 -6.28 -20.16
N ILE A 385 -2.85 -5.59 -19.59
CA ILE A 385 -1.80 -4.90 -20.36
C ILE A 385 -1.04 -5.89 -21.27
N PRO A 386 -0.62 -7.08 -20.80
CA PRO A 386 0.06 -8.07 -21.66
C PRO A 386 -0.78 -8.46 -22.89
N GLU A 387 -2.07 -8.73 -22.71
CA GLU A 387 -2.98 -9.11 -23.78
C GLU A 387 -3.15 -7.97 -24.80
N ARG A 388 -3.22 -6.72 -24.33
CA ARG A 388 -3.27 -5.55 -25.22
C ARG A 388 -1.98 -5.39 -26.03
N ILE A 389 -0.82 -5.61 -25.43
CA ILE A 389 0.48 -5.54 -26.13
C ILE A 389 0.57 -6.62 -27.19
N ARG A 390 0.14 -7.85 -26.87
CA ARG A 390 0.05 -8.95 -27.85
C ARG A 390 -0.90 -8.66 -29.01
N ALA A 391 -1.89 -7.80 -28.82
CA ALA A 391 -2.84 -7.41 -29.85
C ALA A 391 -2.34 -6.25 -30.75
N LEU A 392 -1.21 -5.59 -30.45
CA LEU A 392 -0.73 -4.43 -31.21
C LEU A 392 -0.21 -4.83 -32.61
N PRO A 393 -0.88 -4.40 -33.71
CA PRO A 393 -0.51 -4.85 -35.06
C PRO A 393 0.86 -4.35 -35.51
N TRP A 394 1.22 -3.11 -35.14
CA TRP A 394 2.50 -2.51 -35.53
C TRP A 394 3.68 -3.19 -34.84
N LEU A 395 3.52 -3.58 -33.57
CA LEU A 395 4.57 -4.22 -32.79
C LEU A 395 4.85 -5.64 -33.31
N ARG A 396 3.78 -6.37 -33.65
CA ARG A 396 3.87 -7.69 -34.30
C ARG A 396 4.54 -7.60 -35.67
N ARG A 397 4.24 -6.58 -36.48
CA ARG A 397 4.89 -6.35 -37.78
C ARG A 397 6.38 -6.02 -37.64
N LEU A 398 6.78 -5.30 -36.58
CA LEU A 398 8.16 -4.86 -36.38
C LEU A 398 9.06 -5.95 -35.76
N LEU A 399 8.57 -6.64 -34.74
CA LEU A 399 9.37 -7.56 -33.90
C LEU A 399 9.02 -9.04 -34.13
N GLY A 400 7.90 -9.33 -34.79
CA GLY A 400 7.35 -10.68 -34.89
C GLY A 400 6.53 -11.08 -33.65
N ASP A 401 5.75 -12.16 -33.81
CA ASP A 401 4.79 -12.62 -32.81
C ASP A 401 5.47 -13.14 -31.53
N THR A 402 6.55 -13.89 -31.68
CA THR A 402 7.31 -14.46 -30.55
C THR A 402 7.94 -13.38 -29.67
N ARG A 403 8.62 -12.39 -30.28
CA ARG A 403 9.22 -11.27 -29.52
C ARG A 403 8.15 -10.37 -28.90
N THR A 404 7.04 -10.13 -29.60
CA THR A 404 5.91 -9.37 -29.04
C THR A 404 5.33 -10.08 -27.82
N ALA A 405 5.17 -11.40 -27.88
CA ALA A 405 4.70 -12.20 -26.75
C ALA A 405 5.68 -12.15 -25.57
N ALA A 406 6.99 -12.25 -25.83
CA ALA A 406 8.03 -12.14 -24.81
C ALA A 406 8.06 -10.75 -24.15
N ILE A 407 7.92 -9.67 -24.94
CA ILE A 407 7.83 -8.30 -24.40
C ILE A 407 6.57 -8.13 -23.55
N ALA A 408 5.44 -8.64 -24.01
CA ALA A 408 4.19 -8.58 -23.27
C ALA A 408 4.26 -9.32 -21.93
N GLU A 409 4.90 -10.48 -21.91
CA GLU A 409 5.12 -11.26 -20.69
C GLU A 409 6.13 -10.57 -19.76
N TYR A 410 7.25 -10.09 -20.30
CA TYR A 410 8.24 -9.33 -19.53
C TYR A 410 7.62 -8.10 -18.87
N LEU A 411 6.89 -7.30 -19.63
CA LEU A 411 6.23 -6.11 -19.11
C LEU A 411 5.11 -6.49 -18.13
N GLY A 412 4.38 -7.57 -18.40
CA GLY A 412 3.39 -8.13 -17.48
C GLY A 412 3.97 -8.45 -16.10
N ASN A 413 5.19 -8.98 -16.06
CA ASN A 413 5.83 -9.40 -14.82
C ASN A 413 6.67 -8.30 -14.15
N ASN A 414 7.04 -7.23 -14.85
CA ASN A 414 8.00 -6.23 -14.37
C ASN A 414 7.52 -4.77 -14.40
N LEU A 415 6.33 -4.46 -14.93
CA LEU A 415 5.89 -3.06 -15.11
C LEU A 415 5.84 -2.29 -13.79
N GLY A 416 5.34 -2.87 -12.69
CA GLY A 416 5.34 -2.20 -11.39
C GLY A 416 6.76 -1.97 -10.89
N GLY A 417 7.62 -2.97 -10.98
CA GLY A 417 9.03 -2.85 -10.60
C GLY A 417 9.78 -1.74 -11.36
N LEU A 418 9.53 -1.62 -12.66
CA LEU A 418 10.07 -0.57 -13.53
C LEU A 418 9.52 0.81 -13.15
N ALA A 419 8.19 0.95 -13.07
CA ALA A 419 7.55 2.22 -12.72
C ALA A 419 7.99 2.73 -11.34
N GLY A 420 8.06 1.84 -10.35
CA GLY A 420 8.56 2.17 -9.01
C GLY A 420 10.00 2.69 -9.04
N ASN A 421 10.90 2.06 -9.81
CA ASN A 421 12.29 2.50 -9.95
C ASN A 421 12.43 3.84 -10.66
N VAL A 422 11.64 4.06 -11.71
CA VAL A 422 11.64 5.35 -12.43
C VAL A 422 11.18 6.46 -11.49
N VAL A 423 10.06 6.28 -10.80
CA VAL A 423 9.57 7.27 -9.84
C VAL A 423 10.58 7.49 -8.71
N PHE A 424 11.19 6.43 -8.19
CA PHE A 424 12.22 6.55 -7.17
C PHE A 424 13.43 7.37 -7.65
N GLY A 425 13.92 7.12 -8.87
CA GLY A 425 15.01 7.89 -9.48
C GLY A 425 14.68 9.38 -9.61
N PHE A 426 13.49 9.72 -10.10
CA PHE A 426 13.05 11.11 -10.20
C PHE A 426 12.84 11.77 -8.84
N MET A 427 12.27 11.07 -7.86
CA MET A 427 12.20 11.56 -6.49
C MET A 427 13.59 11.86 -5.94
N LEU A 428 14.57 10.98 -6.18
CA LEU A 428 15.94 11.21 -5.75
C LEU A 428 16.59 12.43 -6.41
N GLY A 429 16.38 12.62 -7.72
CA GLY A 429 16.98 13.71 -8.48
C GLY A 429 16.35 15.08 -8.24
N LEU A 430 15.03 15.14 -8.08
CA LEU A 430 14.29 16.41 -8.00
C LEU A 430 14.24 17.02 -6.59
N THR A 431 14.55 16.25 -5.54
CA THR A 431 14.37 16.73 -4.16
C THR A 431 15.25 17.92 -3.81
N GLY A 432 16.49 17.95 -4.31
CA GLY A 432 17.36 19.12 -4.12
C GLY A 432 16.77 20.39 -4.76
N VAL A 433 16.15 20.25 -5.95
CA VAL A 433 15.47 21.35 -6.65
C VAL A 433 14.21 21.80 -5.91
N ILE A 434 13.43 20.85 -5.41
CA ILE A 434 12.24 21.14 -4.60
C ILE A 434 12.66 21.89 -3.32
N GLY A 435 13.73 21.44 -2.65
CA GLY A 435 14.30 22.13 -1.49
C GLY A 435 14.72 23.56 -1.82
N PHE A 436 15.50 23.73 -2.88
CA PHE A 436 15.95 25.03 -3.36
C PHE A 436 14.78 26.00 -3.62
N ASN A 437 13.75 25.54 -4.36
CA ASN A 437 12.58 26.37 -4.67
C ASN A 437 11.73 26.73 -3.44
N LEU A 438 11.71 25.88 -2.41
CA LEU A 438 10.98 26.11 -1.17
C LEU A 438 11.81 26.87 -0.11
N GLY A 439 13.09 27.13 -0.38
CA GLY A 439 14.02 27.68 0.61
C GLY A 439 14.31 26.72 1.78
N LEU A 440 14.10 25.42 1.58
CA LEU A 440 14.30 24.38 2.59
C LEU A 440 15.58 23.59 2.28
N PRO A 441 16.39 23.22 3.30
CA PRO A 441 17.60 22.41 3.10
C PRO A 441 17.26 20.93 2.88
N LEU A 442 16.49 20.63 1.83
CA LEU A 442 16.10 19.27 1.46
C LEU A 442 17.16 18.63 0.58
N ASP A 443 17.65 17.48 1.04
CA ASP A 443 18.53 16.59 0.30
C ASP A 443 18.21 15.14 0.70
N ILE A 444 18.88 14.17 0.09
CA ILE A 444 18.60 12.76 0.31
C ILE A 444 19.86 11.97 0.55
N ARG A 445 19.82 11.13 1.58
CA ARG A 445 20.89 10.20 1.92
C ARG A 445 20.38 8.77 1.84
N HIS A 446 20.70 8.12 0.72
CA HIS A 446 20.49 6.69 0.55
C HIS A 446 21.80 5.96 0.82
N VAL A 447 21.76 4.88 1.60
CA VAL A 447 22.96 4.17 2.10
C VAL A 447 23.99 3.82 1.03
N THR A 448 23.57 3.32 -0.14
CA THR A 448 24.53 2.95 -1.21
C THR A 448 25.22 4.18 -1.83
N PHE A 449 24.50 5.29 -2.00
CA PHE A 449 25.09 6.55 -2.47
C PHE A 449 25.98 7.18 -1.39
N ALA A 450 25.59 7.08 -0.12
CA ALA A 450 26.40 7.50 1.00
C ALA A 450 27.73 6.73 1.08
N ALA A 451 27.71 5.42 0.83
CA ALA A 451 28.91 4.59 0.74
C ALA A 451 29.82 4.96 -0.45
N ALA A 452 29.24 5.23 -1.62
CA ALA A 452 30.02 5.71 -2.77
C ALA A 452 30.65 7.08 -2.50
N ASN A 453 29.88 8.02 -1.92
CA ASN A 453 30.37 9.35 -1.55
C ASN A 453 31.47 9.28 -0.48
N LEU A 454 31.39 8.33 0.45
CA LEU A 454 32.46 8.06 1.41
C LEU A 454 33.75 7.65 0.69
N GLY A 455 33.66 6.75 -0.31
CA GLY A 455 34.81 6.33 -1.11
C GLY A 455 35.43 7.49 -1.89
N ILE A 456 34.60 8.31 -2.54
CA ILE A 456 35.03 9.51 -3.28
C ILE A 456 35.70 10.52 -2.34
N GLY A 457 35.08 10.79 -1.20
CA GLY A 457 35.58 11.78 -0.25
C GLY A 457 36.88 11.37 0.43
N LEU A 458 37.03 10.08 0.75
CA LEU A 458 38.21 9.56 1.45
C LEU A 458 39.47 9.62 0.58
N GLU A 459 39.34 9.42 -0.74
CA GLU A 459 40.47 9.51 -1.67
C GLU A 459 41.07 10.92 -1.70
N ALA A 460 40.24 11.97 -1.67
CA ALA A 460 40.70 13.35 -1.69
C ALA A 460 41.34 13.82 -0.37
N LEU A 461 41.22 13.03 0.71
CA LEU A 461 41.85 13.28 2.02
C LEU A 461 43.17 12.53 2.21
N GLN A 462 43.74 11.94 1.16
CA GLN A 462 45.01 11.20 1.25
C GLN A 462 46.11 12.03 1.92
N GLY A 463 46.56 11.56 3.10
CA GLY A 463 47.61 12.19 3.91
C GLY A 463 47.17 12.58 5.32
N GLU A 464 45.87 12.74 5.56
CA GLU A 464 45.34 13.04 6.89
C GLU A 464 45.18 11.75 7.74
N PRO A 465 45.56 11.76 9.04
CA PRO A 465 45.42 10.59 9.89
C PRO A 465 43.95 10.18 10.07
N PHE A 466 43.70 8.89 10.30
CA PHE A 466 42.36 8.40 10.65
C PHE A 466 41.91 9.04 11.97
N THR A 467 41.06 10.08 11.87
CA THR A 467 40.57 10.83 13.03
C THR A 467 39.28 10.20 13.59
N ALA A 468 38.93 10.58 14.82
CA ALA A 468 37.62 10.25 15.40
C ALA A 468 36.45 10.68 14.49
N THR A 469 36.63 11.76 13.71
CA THR A 469 35.66 12.24 12.71
C THR A 469 35.37 11.19 11.63
N LEU A 470 36.39 10.47 11.15
CA LEU A 470 36.21 9.46 10.12
C LEU A 470 35.44 8.24 10.66
N ALA A 471 35.69 7.84 11.91
CA ALA A 471 34.87 6.82 12.58
C ALA A 471 33.38 7.22 12.66
N TRP A 472 33.10 8.49 12.99
CA TRP A 472 31.72 9.02 12.98
C TRP A 472 31.10 9.02 11.59
N ILE A 473 31.88 9.24 10.52
CA ILE A 473 31.40 9.20 9.14
C ILE A 473 31.01 7.76 8.73
N PHE A 474 31.84 6.75 9.06
CA PHE A 474 31.49 5.34 8.82
C PHE A 474 30.22 4.94 9.60
N LEU A 475 30.10 5.36 10.86
CA LEU A 475 28.88 5.17 11.64
C LEU A 475 27.69 5.91 11.01
N GLY A 476 27.92 7.08 10.42
CA GLY A 476 26.96 7.83 9.62
C GLY A 476 26.37 7.02 8.48
N VAL A 477 27.20 6.39 7.64
CA VAL A 477 26.73 5.51 6.55
C VAL A 477 25.90 4.34 7.10
N ALA A 478 26.35 3.70 8.18
CA ALA A 478 25.61 2.59 8.80
C ALA A 478 24.24 3.04 9.33
N THR A 479 24.18 4.17 10.04
CA THR A 479 22.95 4.73 10.60
C THR A 479 21.99 5.24 9.52
N ILE A 480 22.49 5.80 8.41
CA ILE A 480 21.69 6.14 7.23
C ILE A 480 20.95 4.90 6.72
N GLY A 481 21.64 3.76 6.57
CA GLY A 481 21.02 2.50 6.15
C GLY A 481 19.93 2.00 7.09
N VAL A 482 20.18 2.08 8.40
CA VAL A 482 19.18 1.73 9.42
C VAL A 482 17.95 2.64 9.33
N VAL A 483 18.14 3.95 9.19
CA VAL A 483 17.03 4.91 9.08
C VAL A 483 16.25 4.71 7.77
N ASN A 484 16.92 4.50 6.64
CA ASN A 484 16.27 4.20 5.36
C ASN A 484 15.30 3.01 5.51
N LEU A 485 15.77 1.92 6.12
CA LEU A 485 14.98 0.71 6.35
C LEU A 485 13.84 0.94 7.35
N LEU A 486 14.14 1.54 8.51
CA LEU A 486 13.19 1.71 9.61
C LEU A 486 12.01 2.60 9.21
N VAL A 487 12.29 3.72 8.54
CA VAL A 487 11.24 4.67 8.11
C VAL A 487 10.36 4.03 7.04
N SER A 488 10.95 3.41 6.02
CA SER A 488 10.19 2.72 4.96
C SER A 488 9.32 1.60 5.53
N PHE A 489 9.87 0.75 6.39
CA PHE A 489 9.16 -0.35 7.03
C PHE A 489 8.04 0.09 7.96
N THR A 490 8.27 1.14 8.75
CA THR A 490 7.25 1.65 9.68
C THR A 490 6.05 2.20 8.91
N LEU A 491 6.29 2.99 7.87
CA LEU A 491 5.22 3.54 7.03
C LEU A 491 4.44 2.44 6.30
N ALA A 492 5.16 1.46 5.75
CA ALA A 492 4.60 0.27 5.15
C ALA A 492 3.68 -0.49 6.10
N LEU A 493 4.17 -0.79 7.30
CA LEU A 493 3.42 -1.52 8.33
C LEU A 493 2.19 -0.73 8.78
N MET A 494 2.33 0.58 9.02
CA MET A 494 1.20 1.44 9.38
C MET A 494 0.12 1.45 8.30
N LEU A 495 0.52 1.53 7.02
CA LEU A 495 -0.42 1.50 5.91
C LEU A 495 -1.14 0.15 5.80
N ALA A 496 -0.41 -0.95 5.88
CA ALA A 496 -0.98 -2.30 5.79
C ALA A 496 -1.94 -2.61 6.94
N MET A 497 -1.60 -2.17 8.16
CA MET A 497 -2.48 -2.30 9.33
C MET A 497 -3.76 -1.49 9.14
N LYS A 498 -3.64 -0.26 8.64
CA LYS A 498 -4.77 0.61 8.36
C LYS A 498 -5.68 0.00 7.28
N ALA A 499 -5.10 -0.50 6.20
CA ALA A 499 -5.80 -1.19 5.11
C ALA A 499 -6.68 -2.36 5.57
N ARG A 500 -6.25 -3.09 6.61
CA ARG A 500 -6.99 -4.23 7.18
C ARG A 500 -7.80 -3.90 8.43
N ARG A 501 -7.95 -2.62 8.77
CA ARG A 501 -8.65 -2.16 9.99
C ARG A 501 -8.13 -2.78 11.29
N VAL A 502 -6.89 -3.24 11.30
CA VAL A 502 -6.30 -3.80 12.52
C VAL A 502 -5.95 -2.63 13.45
N PRO A 503 -6.51 -2.58 14.68
CA PRO A 503 -6.30 -1.43 15.55
C PRO A 503 -4.83 -1.33 15.96
N PHE A 504 -4.31 -0.11 15.99
CA PHE A 504 -2.89 0.20 16.22
C PHE A 504 -2.32 -0.38 17.54
N ARG A 505 -3.17 -0.70 18.50
CA ARG A 505 -2.79 -1.43 19.73
C ARG A 505 -2.05 -2.74 19.46
N TYR A 506 -2.40 -3.46 18.38
CA TYR A 506 -1.71 -4.70 18.01
C TYR A 506 -0.29 -4.45 17.47
N ALA A 507 -0.06 -3.32 16.77
CA ALA A 507 1.29 -2.95 16.36
C ALA A 507 2.21 -2.69 17.58
N ARG A 508 1.68 -2.05 18.63
CA ARG A 508 2.41 -1.87 19.89
C ARG A 508 2.73 -3.19 20.59
N LEU A 509 1.82 -4.17 20.50
CA LEU A 509 2.03 -5.51 21.05
C LEU A 509 3.14 -6.28 20.32
N LEU A 510 3.48 -5.93 19.07
CA LEU A 510 4.63 -6.52 18.36
C LEU A 510 5.98 -5.95 18.79
N LEU A 511 6.02 -4.73 19.32
CA LEU A 511 7.26 -4.07 19.70
C LEU A 511 7.98 -4.79 20.84
N LEU A 512 7.25 -5.26 21.85
CA LEU A 512 7.84 -5.96 22.99
C LEU A 512 8.48 -7.30 22.60
N PRO A 513 7.79 -8.21 21.90
CA PRO A 513 8.38 -9.46 21.41
C PRO A 513 9.54 -9.23 20.45
N LEU A 514 9.45 -8.23 19.56
CA LEU A 514 10.53 -7.90 18.63
C LEU A 514 11.76 -7.36 19.37
N ALA A 515 11.58 -6.45 20.33
CA ALA A 515 12.65 -5.96 21.18
C ALA A 515 13.26 -7.10 22.01
N GLY A 516 12.43 -7.96 22.60
CA GLY A 516 12.86 -9.16 23.30
C GLY A 516 13.75 -10.04 22.42
N ARG A 517 13.35 -10.29 21.17
CA ARG A 517 14.16 -11.07 20.21
C ARG A 517 15.44 -10.34 19.79
N LEU A 518 15.39 -9.02 19.63
CA LEU A 518 16.57 -8.21 19.32
C LEU A 518 17.62 -8.27 20.43
N PHE A 519 17.22 -8.23 21.70
CA PHE A 519 18.15 -8.30 22.83
C PHE A 519 18.61 -9.72 23.16
N THR A 520 17.73 -10.73 23.01
CA THR A 520 18.08 -12.13 23.36
C THR A 520 18.78 -12.88 22.23
N ARG A 521 18.45 -12.58 20.97
CA ARG A 521 19.00 -13.23 19.76
C ARG A 521 19.25 -12.22 18.64
N PRO A 522 20.11 -11.20 18.82
CA PRO A 522 20.40 -10.18 17.80
C PRO A 522 20.95 -10.80 16.51
N LEU A 523 21.66 -11.92 16.63
CA LEU A 523 22.26 -12.62 15.50
C LEU A 523 21.23 -13.24 14.55
N ASP A 524 19.98 -13.47 14.98
CA ASP A 524 18.92 -13.97 14.09
C ASP A 524 18.58 -12.96 12.98
N PHE A 525 18.75 -11.66 13.25
CA PHE A 525 18.52 -10.58 12.29
C PHE A 525 19.66 -10.43 11.28
N LEU A 526 20.80 -11.10 11.51
CA LEU A 526 22.02 -10.91 10.74
C LEU A 526 22.44 -12.20 10.02
N ARG A 527 22.43 -13.33 10.74
CA ARG A 527 22.93 -14.61 10.27
C ARG A 527 22.02 -15.24 9.22
N PRO A 528 22.57 -15.97 8.24
CA PRO A 528 21.78 -16.66 7.25
C PRO A 528 20.80 -17.65 7.91
N PRO A 529 19.65 -17.92 7.26
CA PRO A 529 18.64 -18.82 7.80
C PRO A 529 19.23 -20.19 8.16
N ARG A 530 18.65 -20.87 9.14
CA ARG A 530 18.88 -22.30 9.31
C ARG A 530 18.08 -22.99 8.20
N ASP A 531 18.68 -23.98 7.53
CA ASP A 531 17.95 -24.77 6.55
C ASP A 531 16.90 -25.58 7.33
N GLU A 532 15.68 -25.05 7.42
CA GLU A 532 14.53 -25.82 7.88
C GLU A 532 14.18 -26.77 6.73
N SER A 533 14.34 -28.08 6.96
CA SER A 533 13.74 -29.08 6.09
C SER A 533 12.27 -28.75 5.97
N VAL A 534 11.83 -28.39 4.77
CA VAL A 534 10.42 -28.15 4.47
C VAL A 534 9.66 -29.42 4.84
N SER A 535 9.06 -29.47 6.02
CA SER A 535 8.02 -30.45 6.32
C SER A 535 6.82 -30.01 5.49
N GLU A 536 6.56 -30.73 4.40
CA GLU A 536 5.32 -30.60 3.65
C GLU A 536 4.14 -30.62 4.63
N PRO A 537 3.14 -29.75 4.47
CA PRO A 537 1.94 -29.84 5.27
C PRO A 537 1.31 -31.22 5.01
N SER A 538 1.29 -32.06 6.04
CA SER A 538 0.64 -33.37 6.04
C SER A 538 -0.80 -33.20 5.54
N ASN A 539 -1.07 -33.75 4.37
CA ASN A 539 -2.38 -33.80 3.75
C ASN A 539 -3.25 -34.82 4.51
N GLU A 540 -3.61 -34.53 5.76
CA GLU A 540 -4.65 -35.27 6.47
C GLU A 540 -6.02 -34.63 6.17
N ARG A 541 -6.50 -34.88 4.95
CA ARG A 541 -7.92 -34.93 4.63
C ARG A 541 -8.20 -36.20 3.85
N SER A 542 -8.16 -37.33 4.56
CA SER A 542 -8.92 -38.52 4.18
C SER A 542 -9.28 -39.30 5.44
N ARG A 543 -10.44 -38.97 6.00
CA ARG A 543 -11.46 -39.92 6.46
C ARG A 543 -12.70 -39.17 6.90
#